data_AF-A0A2G9ZL83-F1
#
_entry.id   AF-A0A2G9ZL83-F1
#
_cell.length_a   1.000
_cell.length_b   1.000
_cell.length_c   1.000
_cell.angle_alpha   90.00
_cell.angle_beta   90.00
_cell.angle_gamma   90.00
#
_symmetry.space_group_name_H-M   'P 1'
#
loop_
_entity.id
_entity.type
_entity.pdbx_description
1 polymer ?
#
loop_
_entity_poly.entity_id
_entity_poly.type
_entity_poly.pdbx_seq_one_letter_code
_entity_poly.pdbx_strand_id
1 'polypeptide(L)'
;MSDHPTATGYIHVVKPDTTPIARNPVPAIPNVGERLFSARLYWQRLDDMHDTYGLDGLAVELGVDVDALARLQPRYGQHARGDETEWAWAWPMRDGDGRMVGIRLRNSDGEKWAVKYSRQGLFYDTSITSAEEVMVLEGPTDTSAAMTLGFTAVGRPSCMGCHEELKALFKRWRTRR
;
A
#
# COMPACT_ATOMS: atom_id res chain seq x y z
N MET A 1 -6.67 4.32 47.43
CA MET A 1 -5.24 4.06 47.72
C MET A 1 -4.66 3.44 46.47
N SER A 2 -3.47 3.92 46.09
CA SER A 2 -2.75 3.76 44.82
C SER A 2 -2.63 2.34 44.27
N ASP A 3 -2.67 2.19 42.95
CA ASP A 3 -1.50 1.75 42.17
C ASP A 3 -1.69 1.93 40.64
N HIS A 4 -0.57 2.17 39.99
CA HIS A 4 -0.37 2.61 38.60
C HIS A 4 -0.68 1.51 37.54
N PRO A 5 -0.84 1.90 36.24
CA PRO A 5 -1.33 1.02 35.20
C PRO A 5 -0.20 0.15 34.61
N THR A 6 -0.47 -1.14 34.43
CA THR A 6 0.39 -2.04 33.68
C THR A 6 -0.40 -2.76 32.58
N ALA A 7 0.14 -2.64 31.37
CA ALA A 7 -0.03 -3.52 30.21
C ALA A 7 -1.45 -3.77 29.68
N THR A 8 -1.72 -3.17 28.53
CA THR A 8 -2.81 -3.46 27.60
C THR A 8 -2.91 -4.95 27.26
N GLY A 9 -4.00 -5.57 27.70
CA GLY A 9 -4.51 -6.85 27.20
C GLY A 9 -6.01 -6.95 27.50
N TYR A 10 -6.80 -7.47 26.56
CA TYR A 10 -8.21 -7.76 26.77
C TYR A 10 -8.37 -9.21 27.24
N ILE A 11 -8.95 -9.42 28.42
CA ILE A 11 -9.40 -10.75 28.87
C ILE A 11 -10.87 -10.88 28.49
N HIS A 12 -11.19 -11.80 27.58
CA HIS A 12 -12.57 -12.19 27.32
C HIS A 12 -13.01 -13.21 28.37
N VAL A 13 -13.93 -12.81 29.26
CA VAL A 13 -14.58 -13.72 30.20
C VAL A 13 -15.85 -14.27 29.55
N VAL A 14 -15.86 -15.56 29.24
CA VAL A 14 -17.07 -16.26 28.77
C VAL A 14 -17.92 -16.57 30.00
N LYS A 15 -19.15 -16.05 30.04
CA LYS A 15 -20.12 -16.39 31.09
C LYS A 15 -20.55 -17.86 30.93
N PRO A 16 -20.73 -18.63 32.01
CA PRO A 16 -21.04 -20.06 31.94
C PRO A 16 -22.38 -20.40 31.23
N ASP A 17 -23.20 -19.39 30.94
CA ASP A 17 -24.61 -19.56 30.58
C ASP A 17 -24.91 -19.14 29.14
N THR A 18 -23.90 -18.89 28.30
CA THR A 18 -24.12 -18.51 26.89
C THR A 18 -24.65 -19.69 26.08
N THR A 19 -25.95 -19.66 25.79
CA THR A 19 -26.56 -20.45 24.71
C THR A 19 -25.86 -20.06 23.39
N PRO A 20 -25.43 -21.01 22.54
CA PRO A 20 -24.83 -20.67 21.25
C PRO A 20 -25.82 -19.82 20.45
N ILE A 21 -25.44 -18.59 20.14
CA ILE A 21 -26.19 -17.76 19.19
C ILE A 21 -26.07 -18.50 17.86
N ALA A 22 -27.19 -19.03 17.35
CA ALA A 22 -27.23 -19.61 16.02
C ALA A 22 -26.66 -18.56 15.05
N ARG A 23 -25.59 -18.89 14.32
CA ARG A 23 -25.07 -17.99 13.30
C ARG A 23 -26.21 -17.77 12.32
N ASN A 24 -26.74 -16.53 12.27
CA ASN A 24 -27.62 -16.15 11.18
C ASN A 24 -26.89 -16.52 9.88
N PRO A 25 -27.55 -17.19 8.93
CA PRO A 25 -26.94 -17.47 7.63
C PRO A 25 -26.43 -16.15 7.08
N VAL A 26 -25.15 -16.12 6.72
CA VAL A 26 -24.56 -14.96 6.05
C VAL A 26 -25.45 -14.67 4.85
N PRO A 27 -26.09 -13.48 4.77
CA PRO A 27 -26.89 -13.15 3.61
C PRO A 27 -26.01 -13.36 2.39
N ALA A 28 -26.48 -14.14 1.41
CA ALA A 28 -25.79 -14.27 0.15
C ALA A 28 -25.61 -12.85 -0.39
N ILE A 29 -24.38 -12.34 -0.35
CA ILE A 29 -24.04 -11.05 -0.92
C ILE A 29 -24.37 -11.24 -2.41
N PRO A 30 -25.40 -10.55 -2.95
CA PRO A 30 -25.74 -10.72 -4.34
C PRO A 30 -24.50 -10.33 -5.13
N ASN A 31 -24.16 -11.15 -6.13
CA ASN A 31 -23.05 -10.89 -7.04
C ASN A 31 -23.47 -9.72 -7.96
N VAL A 32 -23.55 -8.53 -7.38
CA VAL A 32 -23.92 -7.30 -8.07
C VAL A 32 -22.69 -6.88 -8.87
N GLY A 33 -22.60 -7.42 -10.09
CA GLY A 33 -21.69 -7.06 -11.16
C GLY A 33 -20.46 -6.29 -10.70
N GLU A 34 -19.41 -7.01 -10.28
CA GLU A 34 -18.11 -6.41 -10.00
C GLU A 34 -17.75 -5.51 -11.17
N ARG A 35 -17.79 -4.20 -10.94
CA ARG A 35 -16.98 -3.28 -11.73
C ARG A 35 -15.55 -3.80 -11.58
N LEU A 36 -15.05 -4.49 -12.61
CA LEU A 36 -13.68 -4.96 -12.69
C LEU A 36 -12.78 -3.73 -12.56
N PHE A 37 -12.36 -3.41 -11.33
CA PHE A 37 -11.36 -2.40 -11.11
C PHE A 37 -10.08 -2.89 -11.78
N SER A 38 -9.66 -2.18 -12.81
CA SER A 38 -8.37 -2.40 -13.43
C SER A 38 -7.43 -1.31 -12.93
N ALA A 39 -6.49 -1.68 -12.08
CA ALA A 39 -5.45 -0.76 -11.62
C ALA A 39 -4.71 -0.12 -12.80
N ARG A 40 -4.46 -0.90 -13.86
CA ARG A 40 -3.85 -0.41 -15.09
C ARG A 40 -4.68 0.67 -15.78
N LEU A 41 -5.98 0.46 -15.99
CA LEU A 41 -6.84 1.48 -16.62
C LEU A 41 -7.01 2.71 -15.73
N TYR A 42 -7.03 2.54 -14.41
CA TYR A 42 -7.03 3.68 -13.49
C TYR A 42 -5.75 4.48 -13.64
N TRP A 43 -4.60 3.79 -13.67
CA TRP A 43 -3.29 4.40 -13.77
C TRP A 43 -3.09 5.17 -15.08
N GLN A 44 -3.51 4.60 -16.21
CA GLN A 44 -3.44 5.24 -17.52
C GLN A 44 -4.19 6.59 -17.56
N ARG A 45 -5.33 6.70 -16.85
CA ARG A 45 -6.05 7.98 -16.75
C ARG A 45 -5.28 9.07 -16.01
N LEU A 46 -4.36 8.68 -15.11
CA LEU A 46 -3.52 9.64 -14.39
C LEU A 46 -2.36 10.13 -15.26
N ASP A 47 -1.83 9.29 -16.16
CA ASP A 47 -0.79 9.70 -17.11
C ASP A 47 -1.29 10.82 -18.03
N ASP A 48 -2.56 10.75 -18.46
CA ASP A 48 -3.19 11.79 -19.29
C ASP A 48 -3.35 13.14 -18.57
N MET A 49 -3.22 13.17 -17.23
CA MET A 49 -3.38 14.37 -16.40
C MET A 49 -2.10 14.75 -15.63
N HIS A 50 -0.96 14.10 -15.91
CA HIS A 50 0.21 14.18 -15.05
C HIS A 50 0.94 15.53 -15.14
N ASP A 51 0.94 16.27 -14.03
CA ASP A 51 1.81 17.42 -13.81
C ASP A 51 3.16 16.96 -13.23
N THR A 52 4.22 17.08 -14.02
CA THR A 52 5.59 16.67 -13.63
C THR A 52 6.24 17.62 -12.64
N TYR A 53 5.75 18.85 -12.46
CA TYR A 53 6.37 19.85 -11.58
C TYR A 53 6.16 19.56 -10.09
N GLY A 54 5.19 18.72 -9.73
CA GLY A 54 4.91 18.39 -8.33
C GLY A 54 5.96 17.48 -7.67
N LEU A 55 6.72 16.71 -8.46
CA LEU A 55 7.55 15.63 -7.93
C LEU A 55 8.76 16.12 -7.14
N ASP A 56 9.45 17.15 -7.65
CA ASP A 56 10.55 17.81 -6.94
C ASP A 56 10.09 18.39 -5.60
N GLY A 57 8.91 19.03 -5.59
CA GLY A 57 8.32 19.58 -4.36
C GLY A 57 8.05 18.50 -3.32
N LEU A 58 7.48 17.36 -3.73
CA LEU A 58 7.26 16.23 -2.84
C LEU A 58 8.59 15.62 -2.34
N ALA A 59 9.60 15.52 -3.21
CA ALA A 59 10.92 15.00 -2.83
C ALA A 59 11.57 15.86 -1.74
N VAL A 60 11.51 17.20 -1.89
CA VAL A 60 11.98 18.15 -0.88
C VAL A 60 11.21 18.02 0.43
N GLU A 61 9.88 17.92 0.37
CA GLU A 61 9.03 17.76 1.57
C GLU A 61 9.38 16.47 2.34
N LEU A 62 9.58 15.37 1.62
CA LEU A 62 9.90 14.07 2.21
C LEU A 62 11.39 13.94 2.60
N GLY A 63 12.25 14.86 2.17
CA GLY A 63 13.70 14.76 2.37
C GLY A 63 14.35 13.58 1.65
N VAL A 64 13.87 13.25 0.45
CA VAL A 64 14.34 12.11 -0.36
C VAL A 64 14.90 12.58 -1.70
N ASP A 65 15.70 11.74 -2.33
CA ASP A 65 16.16 11.96 -3.70
C ASP A 65 15.00 11.83 -4.70
N VAL A 66 14.92 12.76 -5.64
CA VAL A 66 13.82 12.84 -6.61
C VAL A 66 13.83 11.65 -7.57
N ASP A 67 15.01 11.16 -7.97
CA ASP A 67 15.12 9.99 -8.86
C ASP A 67 14.71 8.71 -8.11
N ALA A 68 15.10 8.57 -6.85
CA ALA A 68 14.66 7.47 -5.99
C ALA A 68 13.12 7.45 -5.84
N LEU A 69 12.51 8.61 -5.64
CA LEU A 69 11.06 8.75 -5.57
C LEU A 69 10.38 8.45 -6.91
N ALA A 70 10.94 8.97 -8.01
CA ALA A 70 10.44 8.77 -9.36
C ALA A 70 10.41 7.30 -9.78
N ARG A 71 11.38 6.49 -9.33
CA ARG A 71 11.43 5.03 -9.60
C ARG A 71 10.22 4.26 -9.06
N LEU A 72 9.57 4.77 -8.01
CA LEU A 72 8.32 4.19 -7.50
C LEU A 72 7.09 4.60 -8.32
N GLN A 73 7.28 5.48 -9.31
CA GLN A 73 6.29 5.99 -10.23
C GLN A 73 5.09 6.63 -9.51
N PRO A 74 5.27 7.64 -8.65
CA PRO A 74 4.14 8.41 -8.14
C PRO A 74 3.43 9.18 -9.26
N ARG A 75 2.14 9.46 -9.04
CA ARG A 75 1.34 10.40 -9.85
C ARG A 75 0.58 11.33 -8.93
N TYR A 76 0.43 12.60 -9.30
CA TYR A 76 -0.47 13.52 -8.62
C TYR A 76 -1.73 13.72 -9.45
N GLY A 77 -2.89 13.73 -8.81
CA GLY A 77 -4.16 13.89 -9.52
C GLY A 77 -5.36 13.93 -8.59
N GLN A 78 -6.56 14.07 -9.17
CA GLN A 78 -7.82 13.96 -8.45
C GLN A 78 -8.23 12.49 -8.29
N HIS A 79 -8.58 12.12 -7.07
CA HIS A 79 -8.97 10.76 -6.72
C HIS A 79 -10.27 10.77 -5.92
N ALA A 80 -11.11 9.76 -6.16
CA ALA A 80 -12.33 9.61 -5.38
C ALA A 80 -12.02 9.29 -3.91
N ARG A 81 -12.75 9.94 -3.01
CA ARG A 81 -12.77 9.69 -1.57
C ARG A 81 -14.23 9.72 -1.10
N GLY A 82 -14.81 8.53 -0.96
CA GLY A 82 -16.27 8.43 -0.77
C GLY A 82 -17.00 8.98 -2.00
N ASP A 83 -17.87 9.96 -1.78
CA ASP A 83 -18.65 10.64 -2.81
C ASP A 83 -17.98 11.94 -3.33
N GLU A 84 -16.81 12.28 -2.80
CA GLU A 84 -16.05 13.48 -3.15
C GLU A 84 -14.78 13.14 -3.95
N THR A 85 -14.12 14.18 -4.48
CA THR A 85 -12.82 14.07 -5.15
C THR A 85 -11.78 14.91 -4.42
N GLU A 86 -10.59 14.35 -4.25
CA GLU A 86 -9.50 15.00 -3.55
C GLU A 86 -8.20 14.88 -4.34
N TRP A 87 -7.37 15.92 -4.29
CA TRP A 87 -6.04 15.88 -4.88
C TRP A 87 -5.09 15.07 -3.98
N ALA A 88 -4.48 14.05 -4.55
CA ALA A 88 -3.58 13.18 -3.80
C ALA A 88 -2.43 12.66 -4.66
N TRP A 89 -1.35 12.32 -3.99
CA TRP A 89 -0.30 11.50 -4.56
C TRP A 89 -0.74 10.04 -4.56
N ALA A 90 -0.59 9.40 -5.72
CA ALA A 90 -0.88 8.01 -5.97
C ALA A 90 0.41 7.22 -6.19
N TRP A 91 0.50 6.07 -5.54
CA TRP A 91 1.55 5.08 -5.78
C TRP A 91 0.94 3.77 -6.27
N PRO A 92 1.51 3.19 -7.34
CA PRO A 92 1.06 1.91 -7.86
C PRO A 92 1.57 0.78 -6.95
N MET A 93 0.63 -0.03 -6.48
CA MET A 93 0.91 -1.28 -5.76
C MET A 93 0.99 -2.43 -6.76
N ARG A 94 2.01 -3.28 -6.63
CA ARG A 94 2.30 -4.38 -7.56
C ARG A 94 2.36 -5.74 -6.86
N ASP A 95 1.99 -6.80 -7.57
CA ASP A 95 2.25 -8.16 -7.11
C ASP A 95 3.73 -8.55 -7.28
N GLY A 96 4.09 -9.78 -6.91
CA GLY A 96 5.45 -10.30 -7.08
C GLY A 96 5.88 -10.50 -8.54
N ASP A 97 4.93 -10.52 -9.47
CA ASP A 97 5.19 -10.59 -10.91
C ASP A 97 5.32 -9.19 -11.55
N GLY A 98 5.17 -8.13 -10.76
CA GLY A 98 5.25 -6.75 -11.25
C GLY A 98 3.97 -6.23 -11.89
N ARG A 99 2.86 -6.98 -11.83
CA ARG A 99 1.58 -6.48 -12.30
C ARG A 99 1.01 -5.50 -11.29
N MET A 100 0.50 -4.37 -11.78
CA MET A 100 -0.20 -3.42 -10.94
C MET A 100 -1.54 -4.00 -10.47
N VAL A 101 -1.71 -4.11 -9.16
CA VAL A 101 -2.90 -4.71 -8.51
C VAL A 101 -3.70 -3.71 -7.70
N GLY A 102 -3.11 -2.56 -7.36
CA GLY A 102 -3.85 -1.49 -6.73
C GLY A 102 -3.11 -0.17 -6.65
N ILE A 103 -3.72 0.78 -5.95
CA ILE A 103 -3.26 2.17 -5.91
C ILE A 103 -3.43 2.70 -4.49
N ARG A 104 -2.31 3.15 -3.91
CA ARG A 104 -2.24 3.78 -2.59
C ARG A 104 -2.23 5.29 -2.78
N LEU A 105 -3.01 6.00 -1.98
CA LEU A 105 -3.23 7.44 -2.07
C LEU A 105 -2.76 8.12 -0.77
N ARG A 106 -2.20 9.33 -0.89
CA ARG A 106 -1.88 10.23 0.21
C ARG A 106 -2.19 11.68 -0.19
N ASN A 107 -3.00 12.39 0.59
CA ASN A 107 -3.25 13.83 0.40
C ASN A 107 -2.18 14.69 1.10
N SER A 108 -2.27 16.01 0.92
CA SER A 108 -1.40 16.99 1.59
C SER A 108 -1.53 16.96 3.12
N ASP A 109 -2.70 16.58 3.64
CA ASP A 109 -2.96 16.49 5.09
C ASP A 109 -2.35 15.22 5.71
N GLY A 110 -1.71 14.37 4.90
CA GLY A 110 -1.04 13.14 5.34
C GLY A 110 -1.96 11.95 5.53
N GLU A 111 -3.26 12.09 5.22
CA GLU A 111 -4.21 10.99 5.23
C GLU A 111 -3.91 10.01 4.11
N LYS A 112 -4.02 8.71 4.41
CA LYS A 112 -3.65 7.62 3.49
C LYS A 112 -4.84 6.70 3.26
N TRP A 113 -5.16 6.41 2.00
CA TRP A 113 -6.21 5.44 1.65
C TRP A 113 -5.83 4.65 0.39
N ALA A 114 -6.68 3.72 -0.02
CA ALA A 114 -6.50 2.99 -1.27
C ALA A 114 -7.74 3.17 -2.15
N VAL A 115 -7.54 3.11 -3.47
CA VAL A 115 -8.65 3.15 -4.42
C VAL A 115 -9.59 1.97 -4.14
N LYS A 116 -10.90 2.25 -4.11
CA LYS A 116 -11.92 1.23 -3.84
C LYS A 116 -11.82 0.07 -4.84
N TYR A 117 -11.98 -1.16 -4.35
CA TYR A 117 -11.83 -2.41 -5.11
C TYR A 117 -10.41 -2.71 -5.62
N SER A 118 -9.42 -1.88 -5.28
CA SER A 118 -8.02 -2.21 -5.52
C SER A 118 -7.49 -3.25 -4.54
N ARG A 119 -6.48 -4.03 -4.96
CA ARG A 119 -5.79 -4.99 -4.10
C ARG A 119 -4.54 -4.38 -3.49
N GLN A 120 -4.20 -4.84 -2.28
CA GLN A 120 -2.92 -4.52 -1.66
C GLN A 120 -1.78 -5.22 -2.43
N GLY A 121 -0.67 -4.51 -2.59
CA GLY A 121 0.55 -4.99 -3.24
C GLY A 121 1.75 -4.16 -2.79
N LEU A 122 2.91 -4.43 -3.38
CA LEU A 122 4.20 -3.89 -2.99
C LEU A 122 4.55 -2.60 -3.74
N PHE A 123 5.45 -1.82 -3.15
CA PHE A 123 6.08 -0.65 -3.76
C PHE A 123 7.55 -0.96 -4.00
N TYR A 124 8.02 -0.97 -5.23
CA TYR A 124 9.42 -1.25 -5.56
C TYR A 124 9.74 -0.77 -6.97
N ASP A 125 11.04 -0.60 -7.23
CA ASP A 125 11.55 -0.33 -8.57
C ASP A 125 11.44 -1.59 -9.44
N THR A 126 10.57 -1.55 -10.45
CA THR A 126 10.32 -2.69 -11.34
C THR A 126 11.47 -3.03 -12.27
N SER A 127 12.48 -2.16 -12.39
CA SER A 127 13.69 -2.43 -13.17
C SER A 127 14.64 -3.40 -12.46
N ILE A 128 14.49 -3.58 -11.14
CA ILE A 128 15.28 -4.52 -10.35
C ILE A 128 14.86 -5.96 -10.71
N THR A 129 15.85 -6.77 -11.07
CA THR A 129 15.67 -8.19 -11.43
C THR A 129 16.41 -9.14 -10.50
N SER A 130 17.28 -8.63 -9.64
CA SER A 130 18.08 -9.37 -8.68
C SER A 130 18.65 -8.43 -7.63
N ALA A 131 18.78 -8.92 -6.40
CA ALA A 131 19.41 -8.19 -5.30
C ALA A 131 20.03 -9.21 -4.33
N GLU A 132 21.14 -8.86 -3.69
CA GLU A 132 21.72 -9.70 -2.64
C GLU A 132 21.04 -9.46 -1.30
N GLU A 133 20.76 -8.20 -0.99
CA GLU A 133 20.04 -7.78 0.22
C GLU A 133 18.88 -6.86 -0.18
N VAL A 134 17.75 -6.99 0.53
CA VAL A 134 16.55 -6.18 0.29
C VAL A 134 15.99 -5.69 1.62
N MET A 135 15.86 -4.37 1.77
CA MET A 135 15.14 -3.76 2.87
C MET A 135 13.63 -3.86 2.64
N VAL A 136 12.89 -4.37 3.63
CA VAL A 136 11.43 -4.43 3.59
C VAL A 136 10.86 -3.36 4.52
N LEU A 137 10.10 -2.41 3.95
CA LEU A 137 9.68 -1.18 4.63
C LEU A 137 8.16 -1.01 4.61
N GLU A 138 7.65 -0.04 5.38
CA GLU A 138 6.23 0.31 5.37
C GLU A 138 5.95 1.51 4.46
N GLY A 139 5.23 1.26 3.38
CA GLY A 139 4.75 2.27 2.46
C GLY A 139 5.78 2.73 1.42
N PRO A 140 5.33 3.57 0.48
CA PRO A 140 6.17 4.03 -0.62
C PRO A 140 7.19 5.09 -0.20
N THR A 141 6.88 5.94 0.78
CA THR A 141 7.77 7.03 1.22
C THR A 141 9.01 6.49 1.93
N ASP A 142 8.82 5.53 2.83
CA ASP A 142 9.94 4.90 3.55
C ASP A 142 10.82 4.12 2.57
N THR A 143 10.20 3.48 1.57
CA THR A 143 10.90 2.82 0.46
C THR A 143 11.76 3.80 -0.33
N SER A 144 11.21 4.96 -0.67
CA SER A 144 11.96 6.03 -1.34
C SER A 144 13.13 6.54 -0.51
N ALA A 145 12.96 6.65 0.80
CA ALA A 145 14.03 7.06 1.71
C ALA A 145 15.17 6.04 1.75
N ALA A 146 14.87 4.75 1.83
CA ALA A 146 15.91 3.72 1.76
C ALA A 146 16.62 3.68 0.40
N MET A 147 15.88 3.87 -0.70
CA MET A 147 16.46 3.98 -2.04
C MET A 147 17.34 5.23 -2.19
N THR A 148 16.99 6.34 -1.54
CA THR A 148 17.82 7.56 -1.46
C THR A 148 19.16 7.27 -0.81
N LEU A 149 19.17 6.40 0.21
CA LEU A 149 20.40 5.97 0.89
C LEU A 149 21.17 4.89 0.11
N GLY A 150 20.72 4.50 -1.08
CA GLY A 150 21.38 3.52 -1.95
C GLY A 150 21.00 2.06 -1.68
N PHE A 151 20.02 1.78 -0.83
CA PHE A 151 19.57 0.41 -0.57
C PHE A 151 18.60 -0.09 -1.64
N THR A 152 18.65 -1.39 -1.93
CA THR A 152 17.53 -2.05 -2.60
C THR A 152 16.38 -2.22 -1.62
N ALA A 153 15.20 -1.71 -1.95
CA ALA A 153 14.07 -1.66 -1.03
C ALA A 153 12.75 -2.10 -1.66
N VAL A 154 11.90 -2.69 -0.83
CA VAL A 154 10.52 -3.06 -1.15
C VAL A 154 9.59 -2.61 -0.03
N GLY A 155 8.65 -1.74 -0.37
CA GLY A 155 7.61 -1.26 0.53
C GLY A 155 6.40 -2.16 0.55
N ARG A 156 5.76 -2.24 1.72
CA ARG A 156 4.47 -2.89 1.93
C ARG A 156 3.41 -1.89 2.38
N PRO A 157 2.13 -2.10 2.08
CA PRO A 157 1.08 -1.15 2.47
C PRO A 157 0.75 -1.19 3.96
N SER A 158 1.24 -2.19 4.69
CA SER A 158 1.20 -2.31 6.15
C SER A 158 2.25 -3.34 6.60
N CYS A 159 2.68 -3.26 7.86
CA CYS A 159 3.63 -4.20 8.46
C CYS A 159 3.14 -5.67 8.51
N MET A 160 1.83 -5.92 8.36
CA MET A 160 1.20 -7.25 8.44
C MET A 160 0.72 -7.81 7.08
N GLY A 161 0.89 -7.06 5.98
CA GLY A 161 0.33 -7.42 4.67
C GLY A 161 1.35 -7.99 3.67
N CYS A 162 0.83 -8.49 2.55
CA CYS A 162 1.56 -8.80 1.31
C CYS A 162 2.73 -9.80 1.39
N HIS A 163 2.64 -10.78 2.29
CA HIS A 163 3.68 -11.81 2.46
C HIS A 163 3.82 -12.71 1.23
N GLU A 164 2.72 -13.06 0.57
CA GLU A 164 2.76 -13.92 -0.63
C GLU A 164 3.33 -13.17 -1.84
N GLU A 165 3.00 -11.89 -1.99
CA GLU A 165 3.59 -11.03 -3.00
C GLU A 165 5.10 -10.88 -2.78
N LEU A 166 5.57 -10.72 -1.53
CA LEU A 166 7.00 -10.69 -1.22
C LEU A 166 7.71 -12.00 -1.58
N LYS A 167 7.12 -13.15 -1.20
CA LYS A 167 7.68 -14.47 -1.54
C LYS A 167 7.77 -14.65 -3.05
N ALA A 168 6.73 -14.28 -3.80
CA ALA A 168 6.73 -14.33 -5.25
C ALA A 168 7.81 -13.41 -5.85
N LEU A 169 7.92 -12.17 -5.34
CA LEU A 169 8.93 -11.21 -5.76
C LEU A 169 10.34 -11.74 -5.52
N PHE A 170 10.65 -12.26 -4.32
CA PHE A 170 11.96 -12.80 -3.97
C PHE A 170 12.25 -14.18 -4.56
N LYS A 171 11.25 -14.87 -5.11
CA LYS A 171 11.49 -16.03 -5.96
C LYS A 171 11.90 -15.61 -7.37
N ARG A 172 11.30 -14.51 -7.86
CA ARG A 172 11.58 -13.94 -9.17
C ARG A 172 12.93 -13.22 -9.18
N TRP A 173 13.17 -12.33 -8.23
CA TRP A 173 14.47 -11.76 -7.95
C TRP A 173 15.31 -12.89 -7.40
N ARG A 174 16.43 -13.24 -8.04
CA ARG A 174 17.30 -14.30 -7.54
C ARG A 174 18.05 -13.86 -6.28
N THR A 175 17.33 -13.57 -5.18
CA THR A 175 17.94 -13.24 -3.91
C THR A 175 18.69 -14.48 -3.40
N ARG A 176 20.01 -14.35 -3.24
CA ARG A 176 20.80 -15.43 -2.63
C ARG A 176 20.41 -15.54 -1.15
N ARG A 177 20.21 -16.78 -0.71
CA ARG A 177 19.87 -17.15 0.66
C ARG A 177 20.91 -16.68 1.66
#